data_AF-A0A2U3PWD0-F1
#
_entry.id   AF-A0A2U3PWD0-F1
#
_cell.length_a   1.000
_cell.length_b   1.000
_cell.length_c   1.000
_cell.angle_alpha   90.00
_cell.angle_beta   90.00
_cell.angle_gamma   90.00
#
_symmetry.space_group_name_H-M   'P 1'
#
loop_
_entity.id
_entity.type
_entity.pdbx_description
1 polymer ?
#
loop_
_entity_poly.entity_id
_entity_poly.type
_entity_poly.pdbx_seq_one_letter_code
_entity_poly.pdbx_strand_id
1 'polypeptide(L)' 'MRAVPPAREHDTVVPLDPAAVVISPYLPDVLALSDRILVANRGKIVEEIKATEAPEQQIMYAAVHEGLA' A
#
# COMPACT_ATOMS: atom_id res chain seq x y z
N MET A 1 10.06 33.29 -42.17
CA MET A 1 9.85 33.24 -40.71
C MET A 1 8.58 32.43 -40.46
N ARG A 2 8.70 31.18 -40.01
CA ARG A 2 7.55 30.29 -39.78
C ARG A 2 7.17 30.39 -38.31
N ALA A 3 5.93 30.78 -38.01
CA ALA A 3 5.44 30.85 -36.65
C ALA A 3 5.46 29.45 -36.01
N VAL A 4 6.07 29.35 -34.83
CA VAL A 4 6.01 28.16 -33.97
C VAL A 4 4.64 28.18 -33.28
N PRO A 5 3.81 27.12 -33.39
CA PRO A 5 2.52 27.09 -32.72
C PRO A 5 2.72 27.05 -31.19
N PRO A 6 1.85 27.70 -30.39
CA PRO A 6 1.96 27.65 -28.94
C PRO A 6 1.74 26.21 -28.45
N ALA A 7 2.61 25.74 -27.55
CA ALA A 7 2.46 24.48 -26.86
C ALA A 7 1.09 24.47 -26.14
N ARG A 8 0.29 23.42 -26.35
CA ARG A 8 -1.04 23.29 -25.75
C ARG A 8 -0.90 22.99 -24.26
N GLU A 9 -1.61 23.73 -23.41
CA GLU A 9 -1.63 23.65 -21.94
C GLU A 9 -2.23 22.34 -21.35
N HIS A 10 -2.26 21.23 -22.11
CA HIS A 10 -2.90 19.98 -21.67
C HIS A 10 -1.97 19.02 -20.90
N ASP A 11 -0.69 19.35 -20.72
CA ASP A 11 0.29 18.52 -19.99
C ASP A 11 0.26 18.78 -18.47
N THR A 12 -0.92 18.93 -17.87
CA THR A 12 -1.02 18.90 -16.41
C THR A 12 -0.76 17.47 -15.94
N VAL A 13 0.51 17.16 -15.65
CA VAL A 13 0.88 15.94 -14.93
C VAL A 13 0.24 16.02 -13.54
N VAL A 14 -0.84 15.28 -13.34
CA VAL A 14 -1.40 15.08 -12.00
C VAL A 14 -0.34 14.35 -11.19
N PRO A 15 0.15 14.90 -10.07
CA PRO A 15 1.10 14.20 -9.23
C PRO A 15 0.44 12.92 -8.72
N LEU A 16 1.08 11.80 -9.00
CA LEU A 16 0.68 10.50 -8.47
C LEU A 16 1.41 10.33 -7.13
N ASP A 17 0.72 9.82 -6.11
CA ASP A 17 1.41 9.40 -4.91
C ASP A 17 2.29 8.17 -5.25
N PRO A 18 3.58 8.18 -4.88
CA PRO A 18 4.44 7.02 -5.07
C PRO A 18 3.88 5.81 -4.33
N ALA A 19 3.68 4.70 -5.02
CA ALA A 19 3.25 3.44 -4.43
C ALA A 19 4.38 2.41 -4.53
N ALA A 20 4.68 1.73 -3.41
CA ALA A 20 5.65 0.64 -3.35
C ALA A 20 5.02 -0.57 -2.66
N VAL A 21 5.43 -1.77 -3.08
CA VAL A 21 5.04 -3.02 -2.42
C VAL A 21 6.26 -3.58 -1.72
N VAL A 22 6.15 -3.80 -0.41
CA VAL A 22 7.20 -4.38 0.41
C VAL A 22 6.88 -5.86 0.65
N ILE A 23 7.86 -6.73 0.44
CA ILE A 23 7.79 -8.15 0.81
C ILE A 23 8.95 -8.40 1.77
N SER A 24 8.65 -8.65 3.04
CA SER A 24 9.64 -9.04 4.05
C SER A 24 9.14 -10.28 4.80
N PRO A 25 10.04 -11.24 5.12
CA PRO A 25 9.71 -12.34 6.03
C PRO A 25 9.67 -11.88 7.50
N TYR A 26 10.08 -10.64 7.80
CA TYR A 26 10.11 -10.06 9.14
C TYR A 26 9.00 -9.02 9.30
N LEU A 27 8.08 -9.27 10.23
CA LEU A 27 6.95 -8.36 10.50
C LEU A 27 7.36 -6.94 10.90
N PRO A 28 8.42 -6.71 11.71
CA PRO A 28 8.85 -5.36 12.07
C PRO A 28 9.20 -4.48 10.86
N ASP A 29 9.78 -5.04 9.80
CA ASP A 29 10.12 -4.29 8.59
C ASP A 29 8.86 -3.85 7.84
N VAL A 30 7.84 -4.71 7.79
CA VAL A 30 6.54 -4.38 7.18
C VAL A 30 5.89 -3.24 7.95
N LEU A 31 5.89 -3.29 9.28
CA LEU A 31 5.34 -2.24 10.14
C LEU A 31 6.09 -0.91 10.01
N ALA A 32 7.41 -0.94 9.89
CA ALA A 32 8.24 0.26 9.80
C ALA A 32 8.10 1.00 8.46
N LEU A 33 7.77 0.28 7.38
CA LEU A 33 7.74 0.83 6.02
C LEU A 33 6.33 1.07 5.47
N SER A 34 5.31 0.44 6.04
CA SER A 34 3.96 0.46 5.47
C SER A 34 3.11 1.57 6.06
N ASP A 35 2.31 2.23 5.23
CA ASP A 35 1.18 3.05 5.71
C ASP A 35 -0.06 2.19 5.98
N ARG A 36 -0.27 1.15 5.15
CA ARG A 36 -1.37 0.18 5.22
C ARG A 36 -0.85 -1.22 5.02
N ILE A 37 -1.42 -2.16 5.78
CA ILE A 37 -1.06 -3.57 5.78
C ILE A 37 -2.31 -4.37 5.41
N LEU A 38 -2.17 -5.21 4.38
CA LEU A 38 -3.19 -6.16 3.96
C LEU A 38 -2.76 -7.56 4.37
N VAL A 39 -3.56 -8.23 5.18
CA VAL A 39 -3.28 -9.60 5.62
C VAL A 39 -3.98 -10.56 4.69
N ALA A 40 -3.21 -11.41 4.02
CA ALA A 40 -3.73 -12.44 3.12
C ALA A 40 -3.65 -13.82 3.77
N ASN A 41 -4.75 -14.58 3.73
CA ASN A 41 -4.81 -15.97 4.17
C ASN A 41 -5.60 -16.78 3.12
N ARG A 42 -5.04 -17.93 2.68
CA ARG A 42 -5.63 -18.81 1.65
C ARG A 42 -6.08 -18.07 0.37
N GLY A 43 -5.27 -17.11 -0.08
CA GLY A 43 -5.53 -16.35 -1.30
C GLY A 43 -6.63 -15.28 -1.19
N LYS A 44 -7.09 -14.97 0.02
CA LYS A 44 -8.04 -13.89 0.29
C LYS A 44 -7.43 -12.86 1.24
N ILE A 45 -7.76 -11.59 1.05
CA ILE A 45 -7.49 -10.57 2.06
C ILE A 45 -8.52 -10.77 3.17
N VAL A 46 -8.03 -11.06 4.36
CA VAL A 46 -8.87 -11.30 5.55
C VAL A 46 -8.92 -10.09 6.47
N GLU A 47 -7.94 -9.19 6.36
CA GLU A 47 -7.87 -7.99 7.17
C GLU A 47 -7.15 -6.86 6.45
N GLU A 48 -7.57 -5.63 6.74
CA GLU A 48 -6.88 -4.40 6.36
C GLU A 48 -6.65 -3.56 7.61
N ILE A 49 -5.40 -3.15 7.83
CA ILE A 49 -4.98 -2.48 9.05
C ILE A 49 -4.09 -1.28 8.68
N LYS A 50 -4.29 -0.13 9.32
CA LYS A 50 -3.33 0.98 9.26
C LYS A 50 -2.12 0.64 10.12
N ALA A 51 -0.90 0.85 9.61
CA ALA A 51 0.30 0.48 10.37
C ALA A 51 0.41 1.20 11.73
N THR A 52 -0.10 2.42 11.84
CA THR A 52 -0.17 3.19 13.09
C THR A 52 -1.08 2.57 14.15
N GLU A 53 -2.01 1.73 13.73
CA GLU A 53 -3.04 1.11 14.58
C GLU A 53 -2.84 -0.42 14.66
N ALA A 54 -1.70 -0.94 14.18
CA ALA A 54 -1.49 -2.37 13.97
C ALA A 54 -0.68 -3.02 15.10
N PRO A 55 -1.31 -3.55 16.17
CA PRO A 55 -0.62 -4.41 17.10
C PRO A 55 -0.15 -5.68 16.38
N GLU A 56 1.14 -6.02 16.55
CA GLU A 56 1.75 -7.20 15.90
C GLU A 56 0.92 -8.48 16.08
N GLN A 57 0.36 -8.69 17.27
CA GLN A 57 -0.46 -9.86 17.58
C GLN A 57 -1.71 -9.97 16.71
N GLN A 58 -2.35 -8.85 16.34
CA GLN A 58 -3.53 -8.86 15.47
C GLN A 58 -3.15 -9.33 14.05
N ILE A 59 -2.08 -8.76 13.50
CA ILE A 59 -1.56 -9.17 12.18
C ILE A 59 -1.22 -10.66 12.17
N MET A 60 -0.48 -11.12 13.19
CA MET A 60 -0.09 -12.52 13.31
C MET A 60 -1.30 -13.43 13.47
N TYR A 61 -2.31 -13.00 14.23
CA TYR A 61 -3.54 -13.75 14.41
C TYR A 61 -4.28 -13.91 13.08
N ALA A 62 -4.51 -12.83 12.34
CA ALA A 62 -5.20 -12.88 11.05
C ALA A 62 -4.41 -13.62 9.95
N ALA A 63 -3.08 -13.60 10.02
CA ALA A 63 -2.24 -14.34 9.08
C ALA A 63 -2.36 -15.87 9.29
N VAL A 64 -2.64 -16.31 10.52
CA VAL A 64 -2.68 -17.73 10.89
C VAL A 64 -4.11 -18.27 10.99
N HIS A 65 -5.06 -17.45 11.45
CA HIS A 65 -6.45 -17.84 11.71
C HIS A 65 -7.39 -17.23 10.66
N GLU A 66 -8.44 -17.96 10.28
CA GLU A 66 -9.54 -17.39 9.50
C GLU A 66 -10.18 -16.31 10.37
N GLY A 67 -10.08 -15.04 9.95
CA GLY A 67 -10.42 -13.87 10.75
C GLY A 67 -11.71 -14.02 11.55
N LEU A 68 -11.70 -13.56 12.81
CA LEU A 68 -12.90 -13.39 13.62
C LEU A 68 -13.79 -12.36 12.92
N ALA A 69 -14.79 -12.85 12.21
CA ALA A 69 -15.95 -12.09 11.77
C ALA A 69 -16.83 -11.72 12.97
#